data_AF-A0A520K783-F1
#
_entry.id   AF-A0A520K783-F1
#
_cell.length_a   1.000
_cell.length_b   1.000
_cell.length_c   1.000
_cell.angle_alpha   90.00
_cell.angle_beta   90.00
_cell.angle_gamma   90.00
#
_symmetry.space_group_name_H-M   'P 1'
#
loop_
_entity.id
_entity.type
_entity.pdbx_description
1 polymer ?
#
loop_
_entity_poly.entity_id
_entity_poly.type
_entity_poly.pdbx_seq_one_letter_code
_entity_poly.pdbx_strand_id
1 'polypeptide(L)'
;MILCKCGKVIDSTNKFKDFIRTSSSPSTATFGHTECGFIFNLVDGELPKRYSSKKELKSMAMELAEKNKLDNTSTQKLLLLVDRLKRDGNRSDHNILMEAYRYASS
;
A
#
# COMPACT_ATOMS: atom_id res chain seq x y z
N MET A 1 6.14 4.32 1.80
CA MET A 1 5.18 4.21 0.68
C MET A 1 3.89 3.62 1.23
N ILE A 2 2.72 4.19 0.92
CA ILE A 2 1.44 3.78 1.53
C ILE A 2 0.52 3.23 0.44
N LEU A 3 -0.04 2.04 0.65
CA LEU A 3 -1.05 1.48 -0.25
C LEU A 3 -2.43 2.02 0.18
N CYS A 4 -3.13 2.67 -0.73
CA CYS A 4 -4.48 3.15 -0.47
C CYS A 4 -5.53 2.04 -0.58
N LYS A 5 -6.71 2.20 0.04
CA LYS A 5 -7.85 1.26 -0.16
C LYS A 5 -8.23 1.13 -1.64
N CYS A 6 -8.06 2.19 -2.44
CA CYS A 6 -8.32 2.12 -3.88
C CYS A 6 -7.31 1.26 -4.65
N GLY A 7 -6.23 0.80 -4.02
CA GLY A 7 -5.23 -0.10 -4.61
C GLY A 7 -4.04 0.62 -5.23
N LYS A 8 -4.03 1.95 -5.21
CA LYS A 8 -2.92 2.74 -5.70
C LYS A 8 -1.91 3.04 -4.61
N VAL A 9 -0.65 3.08 -5.04
CA VAL A 9 0.47 3.52 -4.23
C VAL A 9 0.47 5.03 -4.11
N ILE A 10 0.46 5.53 -2.87
CA ILE A 10 0.55 6.96 -2.56
C ILE A 10 2.01 7.40 -2.53
N ASP A 11 2.27 8.49 -3.23
CA ASP A 11 3.53 9.23 -3.31
C ASP A 11 3.32 10.69 -2.85
N SER A 12 4.29 11.56 -3.06
CA SER A 12 4.21 12.96 -2.61
C SER A 12 3.28 13.83 -3.45
N THR A 13 2.89 13.41 -4.66
CA THR A 13 2.12 14.25 -5.60
C THR A 13 0.62 13.98 -5.53
N ASN A 14 0.20 12.79 -5.07
CA ASN A 14 -1.21 12.41 -4.95
C ASN A 14 -1.79 12.51 -3.53
N LYS A 15 -1.35 13.52 -2.77
CA LYS A 15 -1.83 13.79 -1.40
C LYS A 15 -2.50 15.16 -1.29
N PHE A 16 -3.58 15.23 -0.53
CA PHE A 16 -4.13 16.50 -0.02
C PHE A 16 -4.02 16.55 1.49
N LYS A 17 -3.92 17.75 2.07
CA LYS A 17 -3.94 17.95 3.52
C LYS A 17 -5.37 17.98 4.03
N ASP A 18 -5.60 17.40 5.20
CA ASP A 18 -6.90 17.41 5.87
C ASP A 18 -6.73 17.45 7.40
N PHE A 19 -7.82 17.66 8.13
CA PHE A 19 -7.87 17.64 9.58
C PHE A 19 -8.99 16.72 10.05
N ILE A 20 -8.64 15.71 10.85
CA ILE A 20 -9.59 14.76 11.40
C ILE A 20 -9.52 14.74 12.92
N ARG A 21 -10.62 14.32 13.54
CA ARG A 21 -10.63 13.99 14.97
C ARG A 21 -9.98 12.62 15.18
N THR A 22 -9.03 12.55 16.08
CA THR A 22 -8.33 11.33 16.50
C THR A 22 -8.38 11.18 18.02
N SER A 23 -7.86 10.07 18.56
CA SER A 23 -7.72 9.90 20.02
C SER A 23 -6.83 10.97 20.68
N SER A 24 -5.90 11.57 19.93
CA SER A 24 -4.95 12.57 20.44
C SER A 24 -5.47 14.01 20.36
N SER A 25 -6.30 14.37 19.38
CA SER A 25 -6.81 15.74 19.20
C SER A 25 -8.04 15.78 18.27
N PRO A 26 -8.98 16.71 18.50
CA PRO A 26 -10.13 16.91 17.61
C PRO A 26 -9.78 17.49 16.22
N SER A 27 -8.57 18.04 16.05
CA SER A 27 -8.11 18.65 14.80
C SER A 27 -6.69 18.20 14.46
N THR A 28 -6.50 16.90 14.35
CA THR A 28 -5.21 16.31 13.98
C THR A 28 -4.96 16.49 12.49
N ALA A 29 -3.85 17.14 12.16
CA ALA A 29 -3.40 17.29 10.77
C ALA A 29 -3.06 15.92 10.18
N THR A 30 -3.66 15.62 9.03
CA THR A 30 -3.44 14.39 8.27
C THR A 30 -3.38 14.67 6.77
N PHE A 31 -3.35 13.61 5.96
CA PHE A 31 -3.49 13.67 4.52
C PHE A 31 -4.48 12.63 4.01
N GLY A 32 -5.03 12.88 2.83
CA GLY A 32 -5.83 11.93 2.06
C GLY A 32 -5.28 11.70 0.66
N HIS A 33 -5.81 10.68 -0.02
CA HIS A 33 -5.47 10.36 -1.41
C HIS A 33 -6.30 11.20 -2.37
N THR A 34 -5.67 12.04 -3.18
CA THR A 34 -6.37 13.00 -4.07
C THR A 34 -7.33 12.34 -5.05
N GLU A 35 -7.04 11.12 -5.51
CA GLU A 35 -7.90 10.48 -6.51
C GLU A 35 -9.15 9.80 -5.94
N CYS A 36 -9.09 9.29 -4.70
CA CYS A 36 -10.20 8.50 -4.13
C CYS A 36 -10.80 9.09 -2.86
N GLY A 37 -10.27 10.21 -2.37
CA GLY A 37 -10.74 10.90 -1.17
C GLY A 37 -10.48 10.17 0.15
N PHE A 38 -9.85 8.99 0.15
CA PHE A 38 -9.57 8.26 1.38
C PHE A 38 -8.58 9.02 2.27
N ILE A 39 -9.01 9.33 3.50
CA ILE A 39 -8.20 10.04 4.52
C ILE A 39 -7.51 9.02 5.42
N PHE A 40 -6.22 9.23 5.71
CA PHE A 40 -5.41 8.30 6.49
C PHE A 40 -5.43 8.67 7.96
N ASN A 41 -6.02 7.84 8.83
CA ASN A 41 -5.87 8.00 10.27
C ASN A 41 -4.64 7.21 10.76
N LEU A 42 -3.47 7.84 10.67
CA LEU A 42 -2.21 7.24 11.12
C LEU A 42 -2.03 7.28 12.64
N VAL A 43 -2.75 8.17 13.33
CA VAL A 43 -2.63 8.34 14.78
C VAL A 43 -3.28 7.18 15.51
N ASP A 44 -4.48 6.78 15.10
CA ASP A 44 -5.21 5.69 15.76
C ASP A 44 -4.82 4.30 15.19
N GLY A 45 -3.80 4.24 14.32
CA GLY A 45 -3.30 2.99 13.74
C GLY A 45 -4.25 2.36 12.72
N GLU A 46 -5.25 3.11 12.23
CA GLU A 46 -6.21 2.65 11.22
C GLU A 46 -5.60 2.69 9.82
N LEU A 47 -4.59 1.85 9.60
CA LEU A 47 -4.09 1.62 8.25
C LEU A 47 -5.19 0.96 7.40
N PRO A 48 -5.31 1.35 6.13
CA PRO A 48 -6.30 0.75 5.24
C PRO A 48 -6.04 -0.75 5.06
N LYS A 49 -6.96 -1.57 5.58
CA LYS A 49 -6.99 -3.01 5.32
C LYS A 49 -7.75 -3.26 4.03
N ARG A 50 -7.03 -3.75 3.01
CA ARG A 50 -7.59 -4.30 1.77
C ARG A 50 -7.18 -5.78 1.68
N TYR A 51 -8.09 -6.60 1.17
CA TYR A 51 -7.88 -8.03 0.94
C TYR A 51 -8.28 -8.36 -0.49
N SER A 52 -7.36 -8.15 -1.43
CA SER A 52 -7.65 -8.34 -2.85
C SER A 52 -7.47 -9.78 -3.29
N SER A 53 -7.97 -10.10 -4.48
CA SER A 53 -7.63 -11.34 -5.17
C SER A 53 -6.13 -11.38 -5.53
N LYS A 54 -5.60 -12.58 -5.85
CA LYS A 54 -4.20 -12.72 -6.32
C LYS A 54 -3.92 -11.88 -7.57
N LYS A 55 -4.89 -11.79 -8.49
CA LYS A 55 -4.75 -11.03 -9.74
C LYS A 55 -4.58 -9.55 -9.46
N GLU A 56 -5.47 -8.97 -8.65
CA GLU A 56 -5.37 -7.56 -8.24
C GLU A 56 -4.08 -7.26 -7.47
N LEU A 57 -3.68 -8.15 -6.56
CA LEU A 57 -2.42 -8.03 -5.81
C LEU A 57 -1.20 -7.97 -6.74
N LYS A 58 -1.17 -8.80 -7.78
CA LYS A 58 -0.10 -8.75 -8.79
C LYS A 58 -0.12 -7.47 -9.61
N SER A 59 -1.31 -6.97 -9.98
CA SER A 59 -1.42 -5.67 -10.65
C SER A 59 -0.85 -4.55 -9.78
N MET A 60 -1.19 -4.51 -8.49
CA MET A 60 -0.61 -3.54 -7.55
C MET A 60 0.91 -3.73 -7.37
N ALA A 61 1.40 -4.99 -7.38
CA ALA A 61 2.82 -5.29 -7.32
C ALA A 61 3.58 -4.82 -8.58
N MET A 62 2.96 -4.89 -9.76
CA MET A 62 3.52 -4.35 -11.00
C MET A 62 3.63 -2.82 -10.94
N GLU A 63 2.56 -2.12 -10.58
CA GLU A 63 2.60 -0.66 -10.38
C GLU A 63 3.69 -0.27 -9.38
N LEU A 64 3.83 -1.06 -8.31
CA LEU A 64 4.88 -0.89 -7.31
C LEU A 64 6.29 -1.05 -7.90
N ALA A 65 6.52 -2.10 -8.68
CA ALA A 65 7.79 -2.35 -9.34
C ALA A 65 8.16 -1.23 -10.31
N GLU A 66 7.21 -0.77 -11.12
CA GLU A 66 7.37 0.33 -12.07
C GLU A 66 7.72 1.64 -11.36
N LYS A 67 6.97 2.02 -10.31
CA LYS A 67 7.25 3.24 -9.53
C LYS A 67 8.65 3.24 -8.92
N ASN A 68 9.15 2.07 -8.53
CA ASN A 68 10.49 1.93 -7.93
C ASN A 68 11.57 1.51 -8.93
N LYS A 69 11.25 1.44 -10.23
CA LYS A 69 12.18 1.08 -11.30
C LYS A 69 12.93 -0.24 -11.04
N LEU A 70 12.23 -1.25 -10.51
CA LEU A 70 12.80 -2.58 -10.36
C LEU A 70 13.15 -3.17 -11.73
N ASP A 71 14.26 -3.91 -11.79
CA ASP A 71 14.62 -4.66 -12.99
C ASP A 71 13.68 -5.86 -13.18
N ASN A 72 13.77 -6.51 -14.35
CA ASN A 72 12.92 -7.65 -14.67
C ASN A 72 13.09 -8.81 -13.68
N THR A 73 14.32 -9.05 -13.20
CA THR A 73 14.62 -10.13 -12.24
C THR A 73 13.95 -9.88 -10.90
N SER A 74 14.10 -8.68 -10.34
CA SER A 74 13.47 -8.30 -9.09
C SER A 74 11.95 -8.25 -9.22
N THR A 75 11.44 -7.81 -10.36
CA THR A 75 9.99 -7.79 -10.63
C THR A 75 9.41 -9.21 -10.66
N GLN A 76 10.06 -10.17 -11.32
CA GLN A 76 9.64 -11.57 -11.28
C GLN A 76 9.68 -12.13 -9.85
N LYS A 77 10.74 -11.86 -9.10
CA LYS A 77 10.88 -12.26 -7.69
C LYS A 77 9.74 -11.69 -6.83
N LEU A 78 9.41 -10.41 -7.00
CA LEU A 78 8.30 -9.74 -6.34
C LEU A 78 6.97 -10.46 -6.60
N LEU A 79 6.64 -10.74 -7.85
CA LEU A 79 5.37 -11.38 -8.23
C LEU A 79 5.23 -12.78 -7.63
N LEU A 80 6.31 -13.55 -7.60
CA LEU A 80 6.34 -14.89 -6.97
C LEU A 80 6.13 -14.81 -5.46
N LEU A 81 6.77 -13.84 -4.80
CA LEU A 81 6.64 -13.62 -3.35
C LEU A 81 5.22 -13.20 -2.97
N VAL A 82 4.58 -12.32 -3.76
CA VAL A 82 3.18 -11.93 -3.56
C VAL A 82 2.25 -13.14 -3.63
N ASP A 83 2.45 -14.01 -4.61
CA ASP A 83 1.68 -15.25 -4.74
C ASP A 83 1.85 -16.19 -3.55
N ARG A 84 3.08 -16.28 -3.02
CA ARG A 84 3.40 -17.12 -1.86
C ARG A 84 2.73 -16.58 -0.60
N LEU A 85 2.97 -15.30 -0.30
CA LEU A 85 2.43 -14.63 0.90
C LEU A 85 0.91 -14.57 0.91
N LYS A 86 0.26 -14.45 -0.26
CA LYS A 86 -1.20 -14.48 -0.33
C LYS A 86 -1.79 -15.87 -0.04
N ARG A 87 -1.08 -16.96 -0.34
CA ARG A 87 -1.53 -18.31 -0.01
C ARG A 87 -1.58 -18.55 1.50
N ASP A 88 -0.71 -17.89 2.27
CA ASP A 88 -0.66 -18.02 3.74
C ASP A 88 -1.86 -17.34 4.45
N GLY A 89 -2.71 -16.61 3.71
CA GLY A 89 -4.07 -16.22 4.11
C GLY A 89 -4.23 -15.11 5.15
N ASN A 90 -3.22 -14.82 5.97
CA ASN A 90 -3.37 -13.98 7.18
C ASN A 90 -2.85 -12.53 7.07
N ARG A 91 -2.59 -12.02 5.86
CA ARG A 91 -1.94 -10.71 5.66
C ARG A 91 -2.80 -9.78 4.82
N SER A 92 -2.81 -8.49 5.19
CA SER A 92 -3.40 -7.42 4.37
C SER A 92 -2.59 -7.21 3.10
N ASP A 93 -3.20 -6.65 2.07
CA ASP A 93 -2.50 -6.37 0.80
C ASP A 93 -1.27 -5.49 1.00
N HIS A 94 -1.36 -4.48 1.89
CA HIS A 94 -0.23 -3.63 2.23
C HIS A 94 0.94 -4.43 2.79
N ASN A 95 0.69 -5.31 3.77
CA ASN A 95 1.73 -6.12 4.38
C ASN A 95 2.36 -7.09 3.37
N ILE A 96 1.53 -7.72 2.52
CA ILE A 96 2.00 -8.63 1.46
C ILE A 96 2.94 -7.88 0.50
N LEU A 97 2.50 -6.73 -0.03
CA LEU A 97 3.26 -5.98 -1.02
C LEU A 97 4.57 -5.44 -0.44
N MET A 98 4.53 -4.84 0.76
CA MET A 98 5.72 -4.24 1.37
C MET A 98 6.77 -5.30 1.73
N GLU A 99 6.33 -6.45 2.22
CA GLU A 99 7.24 -7.54 2.57
C GLU A 99 7.83 -8.22 1.33
N ALA A 100 6.99 -8.53 0.33
CA ALA A 100 7.45 -9.08 -0.94
C ALA A 100 8.46 -8.12 -1.62
N TYR A 101 8.17 -6.82 -1.60
CA TYR A 101 9.05 -5.79 -2.15
C TYR A 101 10.39 -5.75 -1.44
N ARG A 102 10.41 -5.72 -0.10
CA ARG A 102 11.66 -5.74 0.68
C ARG A 102 12.55 -6.95 0.32
N TYR A 103 11.96 -8.14 0.18
CA TYR A 103 12.70 -9.33 -0.20
C TYR A 103 13.13 -9.33 -1.66
N ALA A 104 12.37 -8.70 -2.56
CA ALA A 104 12.70 -8.62 -3.97
C ALA A 104 13.82 -7.61 -4.25
N SER A 105 13.89 -6.51 -3.49
CA SER A 105 14.90 -5.45 -3.61
C SER A 105 16.18 -5.70 -2.79
N SER A 106 16.25 -6.81 -2.05
CA SER A 106 17.46 -7.34 -1.40
C SER A 106 18.16 -8.33 -2.31
#